data_AF-A0A835HMQ4-F1
#
_entry.id   AF-A0A835HMQ4-F1
#
_cell.length_a   1.000
_cell.length_b   1.000
_cell.length_c   1.000
_cell.angle_alpha   90.00
_cell.angle_beta   90.00
_cell.angle_gamma   90.00
#
_symmetry.space_group_name_H-M   'P 1'
#
loop_
_entity.id
_entity.type
_entity.pdbx_description
1 polymer ?
#
loop_
_entity_poly.entity_id
_entity_poly.type
_entity_poly.pdbx_seq_one_letter_code
_entity_poly.pdbx_strand_id
1 'polypeptide(L)'
;VGSQRSEMMKMVPLDGGFSWKSYNEEHVPYDDNSNTVIGLLEQINITRDASDYMWNSTDIKIDPDEAFLKNEQYHVLTVLSAGHALHVFFNGQLLGKQGTVYGSLENHKLTFISSVALTRFPYLNSDPHFETWNAGVLGPVMLNDLNEGRRDLSWQKWSYKIGLEGEVLSLHSLSGSSSVEWVQGSFVSQKEPLTWYKTTFDLTDGNDPLALDMGSMGKGRVWINEQSIGRYWPAYKAFGTCGSCSYTGMNHVPCSWLNPSGNLLVIFEEWGGDPN
;
A
#
# COMPACT_ATOMS: atom_id res chain seq x y z
N VAL A 1 33.63 28.64 -6.82
CA VAL A 1 32.19 28.32 -6.99
C VAL A 1 32.09 27.34 -8.14
N GLY A 2 31.78 26.07 -7.87
CA GLY A 2 31.60 25.07 -8.93
C GLY A 2 30.23 25.23 -9.56
N SER A 3 30.18 25.51 -10.87
CA SER A 3 28.92 25.55 -11.60
C SER A 3 28.42 24.13 -11.82
N GLN A 4 27.38 23.71 -11.10
CA GLN A 4 26.63 22.51 -11.47
C GLN A 4 25.86 22.83 -12.75
N ARG A 5 26.36 22.33 -13.88
CA ARG A 5 25.53 22.21 -15.09
C ARG A 5 24.47 21.15 -14.81
N SER A 6 23.20 21.55 -14.88
CA SER A 6 22.09 20.61 -14.91
C SER A 6 22.02 19.95 -16.30
N GLU A 7 22.92 19.00 -16.54
CA GLU A 7 22.72 18.07 -17.66
C GLU A 7 21.46 17.24 -17.35
N MET A 8 20.55 17.15 -18.32
CA MET A 8 19.30 16.40 -18.13
C MET A 8 19.64 14.93 -17.94
N MET A 9 19.25 14.33 -16.81
CA MET A 9 19.43 12.91 -16.57
C MET A 9 18.75 12.12 -17.69
N LYS A 10 19.55 11.36 -18.44
CA LYS A 10 19.08 10.53 -19.56
C LYS A 10 18.95 9.09 -19.09
N MET A 11 17.75 8.71 -18.65
CA MET A 11 17.41 7.31 -18.45
C MET A 11 17.21 6.65 -19.82
N VAL A 12 17.82 5.49 -20.02
CA VAL A 12 17.65 4.66 -21.22
C VAL A 12 17.14 3.30 -20.75
N PRO A 13 15.98 2.82 -21.22
CA PRO A 13 15.53 1.47 -20.92
C PRO A 13 16.58 0.45 -21.38
N LEU A 14 16.88 -0.54 -20.55
CA LEU A 14 17.59 -1.73 -20.99
C LEU A 14 16.61 -2.59 -21.80
N ASP A 15 17.06 -3.14 -22.93
CA ASP A 15 16.19 -3.93 -23.81
C ASP A 15 15.73 -5.22 -23.12
N GLY A 16 14.42 -5.40 -23.01
CA GLY A 16 13.78 -6.61 -22.49
C GLY A 16 12.75 -6.33 -21.40
N GLY A 17 11.50 -6.73 -21.64
CA GLY A 17 10.47 -6.75 -20.60
C GLY A 17 10.68 -7.90 -19.62
N PHE A 18 10.30 -7.71 -18.36
CA PHE A 18 10.40 -8.75 -17.34
C PHE A 18 9.32 -9.84 -17.50
N SER A 19 9.68 -11.09 -17.22
CA SER A 19 8.73 -12.22 -17.19
C SER A 19 8.13 -12.39 -15.80
N TRP A 20 7.10 -11.60 -15.51
CA TRP A 20 6.48 -11.53 -14.19
C TRP A 20 5.72 -12.79 -13.77
N LYS A 21 5.64 -12.97 -12.46
CA LYS A 21 4.65 -13.78 -11.76
C LYS A 21 3.95 -12.95 -10.70
N SER A 22 2.69 -13.23 -10.40
CA SER A 22 1.92 -12.55 -9.35
C SER A 22 1.41 -13.50 -8.26
N TYR A 23 1.19 -12.94 -7.07
CA TYR A 23 0.42 -13.52 -5.97
C TYR A 23 -0.46 -12.42 -5.38
N ASN A 24 -1.77 -12.64 -5.30
CA ASN A 24 -2.68 -11.69 -4.67
C ASN A 24 -2.68 -11.91 -3.15
N GLU A 25 -2.46 -10.84 -2.39
CA GLU A 25 -2.47 -10.85 -0.93
C GLU A 25 -3.84 -11.32 -0.41
N GLU A 26 -3.85 -12.31 0.47
CA GLU A 26 -5.08 -12.85 1.04
C GLU A 26 -5.64 -11.93 2.14
N HIS A 27 -6.87 -11.46 1.94
CA HIS A 27 -7.63 -10.77 2.97
C HIS A 27 -8.18 -11.76 3.99
N VAL A 28 -7.42 -11.99 5.07
CA VAL A 28 -7.85 -12.78 6.23
C VAL A 28 -8.33 -11.83 7.34
N PRO A 29 -9.65 -11.61 7.52
CA PRO A 29 -10.16 -10.63 8.50
C PRO A 29 -9.92 -11.06 9.95
N TYR A 30 -9.83 -12.37 10.19
CA TYR A 30 -9.67 -13.01 11.48
C TYR A 30 -8.75 -14.23 11.34
N ASP A 31 -7.64 -14.24 12.08
CA ASP A 31 -6.75 -15.38 12.24
C ASP A 31 -6.35 -15.56 13.71
N ASP A 32 -5.61 -16.62 14.03
CA ASP A 32 -5.14 -16.92 15.39
C ASP A 32 -4.19 -15.85 15.97
N ASN A 33 -3.66 -14.95 15.14
CA ASN A 33 -2.80 -13.84 15.54
C ASN A 33 -3.57 -12.53 15.78
N SER A 34 -4.87 -12.50 15.46
CA SER A 34 -5.69 -11.29 15.57
C SER A 34 -6.03 -10.95 17.04
N ASN A 35 -5.55 -9.80 17.49
CA ASN A 35 -5.82 -9.32 18.85
C ASN A 35 -7.10 -8.48 18.86
N THR A 36 -8.01 -8.71 19.83
CA THR A 36 -9.30 -8.02 19.84
C THR A 36 -9.50 -7.11 21.05
N VAL A 37 -9.96 -5.89 20.83
CA VAL A 37 -10.17 -4.85 21.84
C VAL A 37 -11.53 -4.16 21.62
N ILE A 38 -12.13 -3.62 22.68
CA ILE A 38 -13.29 -2.73 22.57
C ILE A 38 -12.76 -1.30 22.42
N GLY A 39 -13.09 -0.64 21.31
CA GLY A 39 -12.54 0.67 20.98
C GLY A 39 -11.49 0.63 19.87
N LEU A 40 -11.11 1.83 19.39
CA LEU A 40 -10.09 2.04 18.36
C LEU A 40 -8.70 2.30 18.98
N LEU A 41 -7.64 1.85 18.30
CA LEU A 41 -6.25 1.91 18.76
C LEU A 41 -5.34 2.64 17.76
N GLU A 42 -4.38 3.39 18.29
CA GLU A 42 -3.38 4.14 17.51
C GLU A 42 -2.36 3.17 16.88
N GLN A 43 -2.01 3.40 15.61
CA GLN A 43 -1.26 2.43 14.82
C GLN A 43 0.17 2.22 15.32
N ILE A 44 0.92 3.29 15.62
CA ILE A 44 2.33 3.20 16.04
C ILE A 44 2.44 2.44 17.37
N ASN A 45 1.48 2.62 18.27
CA ASN A 45 1.39 1.91 19.54
C ASN A 45 1.14 0.40 19.38
N ILE A 46 0.46 -0.03 18.30
CA ILE A 46 0.18 -1.44 18.01
C ILE A 46 1.28 -2.07 17.16
N THR A 47 1.65 -1.47 16.02
CA THR A 47 2.65 -2.04 15.11
C THR A 47 4.09 -1.89 15.62
N ARG A 48 4.35 -0.93 16.53
CA ARG A 48 5.70 -0.54 16.96
C ARG A 48 6.65 -0.22 15.79
N ASP A 49 6.09 0.30 14.70
CA ASP A 49 6.79 0.61 13.43
C ASP A 49 7.40 -0.63 12.73
N ALA A 50 6.97 -1.85 13.11
CA ALA A 50 7.44 -3.11 12.51
C ALA A 50 6.90 -3.36 11.09
N SER A 51 5.74 -2.80 10.76
CA SER A 51 5.19 -2.73 9.40
C SER A 51 4.45 -1.41 9.18
N ASP A 52 4.40 -0.98 7.93
CA ASP A 52 3.56 0.13 7.45
C ASP A 52 2.06 -0.19 7.56
N TYR A 53 1.70 -1.48 7.52
CA TYR A 53 0.33 -1.96 7.38
C TYR A 53 -0.27 -2.42 8.71
N MET A 54 -1.55 -2.10 8.93
CA MET A 54 -2.33 -2.61 10.05
C MET A 54 -3.80 -2.78 9.65
N TRP A 55 -4.29 -4.01 9.77
CA TRP A 55 -5.71 -4.34 9.58
C TRP A 55 -6.50 -3.99 10.84
N ASN A 56 -7.69 -3.41 10.65
CA ASN A 56 -8.65 -3.15 11.71
C ASN A 56 -9.98 -3.80 11.26
N SER A 57 -10.32 -4.98 11.77
CA SER A 57 -11.51 -5.73 11.36
C SER A 57 -12.63 -5.58 12.38
N THR A 58 -13.89 -5.47 11.94
CA THR A 58 -15.03 -5.50 12.86
C THR A 58 -16.30 -5.99 12.17
N ASP A 59 -17.14 -6.71 12.92
CA ASP A 59 -18.41 -7.24 12.41
C ASP A 59 -19.54 -6.21 12.53
N ILE A 60 -20.22 -5.94 11.41
CA ILE A 60 -21.40 -5.09 11.38
C ILE A 60 -22.63 -5.99 11.23
N LYS A 61 -23.44 -6.09 12.29
CA LYS A 61 -24.73 -6.81 12.23
C LYS A 61 -25.80 -5.91 11.61
N ILE A 62 -26.27 -6.28 10.43
CA ILE A 62 -27.38 -5.66 9.72
C ILE A 62 -28.66 -6.46 10.05
N ASP A 63 -29.76 -5.76 10.33
CA ASP A 63 -31.07 -6.41 10.52
C ASP A 63 -31.69 -6.76 9.15
N PRO A 64 -32.23 -7.98 8.95
CA PRO A 64 -32.86 -8.36 7.68
C PRO A 64 -34.03 -7.47 7.24
N ASP A 65 -34.67 -6.75 8.16
CA ASP A 65 -35.79 -5.85 7.86
C ASP A 65 -35.37 -4.41 7.48
N GLU A 66 -34.07 -4.12 7.45
CA GLU A 66 -33.50 -2.85 7.03
C GLU A 66 -34.03 -2.36 5.67
N ALA A 67 -34.45 -1.10 5.61
CA ALA A 67 -35.13 -0.55 4.43
C ALA A 67 -34.24 -0.51 3.19
N PHE A 68 -32.93 -0.32 3.36
CA PHE A 68 -31.98 -0.25 2.24
C PHE A 68 -31.86 -1.59 1.50
N LEU A 69 -31.99 -2.74 2.20
CA LEU A 69 -31.97 -4.08 1.60
C LEU A 69 -33.15 -4.31 0.64
N LYS A 70 -34.25 -3.60 0.86
CA LYS A 70 -35.50 -3.70 0.08
C LYS A 70 -35.55 -2.69 -1.06
N ASN A 71 -34.77 -1.60 -0.97
CA ASN A 71 -34.83 -0.45 -1.87
C ASN A 71 -33.54 -0.22 -2.69
N GLU A 72 -32.56 -1.13 -2.62
CA GLU A 72 -31.25 -1.04 -3.29
C GLU A 72 -30.49 0.29 -3.02
N GLN A 73 -30.65 0.83 -1.81
CA GLN A 73 -29.95 2.07 -1.41
C GLN A 73 -28.59 1.76 -0.78
N TYR A 74 -27.60 2.59 -1.10
CA TYR A 74 -26.24 2.49 -0.56
C TYR A 74 -26.11 3.23 0.77
N HIS A 75 -25.40 2.62 1.73
CA HIS A 75 -25.04 3.29 2.98
C HIS A 75 -23.89 4.28 2.83
N VAL A 76 -23.95 5.31 3.67
CA VAL A 76 -22.78 6.13 4.01
C VAL A 76 -22.14 5.57 5.30
N LEU A 77 -21.13 4.70 5.19
CA LEU A 77 -20.23 4.39 6.33
C LEU A 77 -19.14 5.47 6.37
N THR A 78 -19.03 6.32 7.40
CA THR A 78 -17.95 7.31 7.56
C THR A 78 -16.81 6.76 8.42
N VAL A 79 -15.56 7.04 8.06
CA VAL A 79 -14.35 6.60 8.76
C VAL A 79 -13.38 7.78 8.83
N LEU A 80 -13.02 8.17 10.04
CA LEU A 80 -11.98 9.17 10.28
C LEU A 80 -10.67 8.50 10.68
N SER A 81 -9.60 8.86 9.95
CA SER A 81 -8.25 8.34 10.13
C SER A 81 -7.27 9.50 10.34
N ALA A 82 -6.26 9.27 11.20
CA ALA A 82 -5.19 10.24 11.44
C ALA A 82 -4.18 10.33 10.28
N GLY A 83 -4.33 9.50 9.24
CA GLY A 83 -3.48 9.48 8.04
C GLY A 83 -2.47 8.33 8.06
N HIS A 84 -1.86 7.97 6.93
CA HIS A 84 -1.76 8.74 5.67
C HIS A 84 -2.42 8.11 4.43
N ALA A 85 -2.90 6.87 4.50
CA ALA A 85 -3.63 6.15 3.44
C ALA A 85 -4.78 5.34 4.05
N LEU A 86 -5.80 4.95 3.28
CA LEU A 86 -6.88 4.10 3.77
C LEU A 86 -7.50 3.33 2.60
N HIS A 87 -7.24 2.03 2.55
CA HIS A 87 -8.00 1.08 1.73
C HIS A 87 -9.35 0.73 2.36
N VAL A 88 -10.21 0.01 1.65
CA VAL A 88 -11.58 -0.28 2.10
C VAL A 88 -12.10 -1.62 1.66
N PHE A 89 -12.36 -2.53 2.61
CA PHE A 89 -12.85 -3.87 2.32
C PHE A 89 -14.21 -4.12 2.99
N PHE A 90 -15.16 -4.61 2.20
CA PHE A 90 -16.43 -5.13 2.68
C PHE A 90 -16.55 -6.59 2.23
N ASN A 91 -16.75 -7.52 3.18
CA ASN A 91 -16.74 -8.97 2.93
C ASN A 91 -15.53 -9.45 2.10
N GLY A 92 -14.35 -8.86 2.35
CA GLY A 92 -13.09 -9.18 1.65
C GLY A 92 -12.92 -8.55 0.27
N GLN A 93 -13.89 -7.79 -0.24
CA GLN A 93 -13.79 -7.09 -1.53
C GLN A 93 -13.48 -5.61 -1.34
N LEU A 94 -12.52 -5.08 -2.10
CA LEU A 94 -12.25 -3.64 -2.11
C LEU A 94 -13.48 -2.88 -2.65
N LEU A 95 -13.91 -1.79 -2.02
CA LEU A 95 -15.04 -0.96 -2.49
C LEU A 95 -14.67 -0.06 -3.70
N GLY A 96 -14.07 -0.68 -4.72
CA GLY A 96 -13.62 -0.07 -5.97
C GLY A 96 -12.61 1.06 -5.77
N LYS A 97 -12.49 1.95 -6.78
CA LYS A 97 -11.58 3.10 -6.73
C LYS A 97 -11.90 4.12 -5.63
N GLN A 98 -13.14 4.13 -5.14
CA GLN A 98 -13.53 4.95 -3.99
C GLN A 98 -12.95 4.36 -2.70
N GLY A 99 -12.85 3.04 -2.61
CA GLY A 99 -12.24 2.33 -1.49
C GLY A 99 -10.74 2.51 -1.28
N THR A 100 -10.11 3.57 -1.81
CA THR A 100 -8.72 3.94 -1.53
C THR A 100 -8.62 5.46 -1.43
N VAL A 101 -8.21 5.98 -0.27
CA VAL A 101 -7.91 7.40 -0.07
C VAL A 101 -6.54 7.61 0.58
N TYR A 102 -6.01 8.83 0.48
CA TYR A 102 -4.68 9.19 0.95
C TYR A 102 -4.55 10.69 1.22
N GLY A 103 -3.73 11.04 2.21
CA GLY A 103 -3.55 12.41 2.69
C GLY A 103 -2.80 13.30 1.70
N SER A 104 -3.03 14.61 1.79
CA SER A 104 -2.15 15.59 1.15
C SER A 104 -1.06 16.05 2.12
N LEU A 105 0.02 16.62 1.59
CA LEU A 105 1.13 17.15 2.37
C LEU A 105 0.72 18.25 3.38
N GLU A 106 -0.39 18.92 3.12
CA GLU A 106 -0.92 20.02 3.95
C GLU A 106 -2.01 19.55 4.93
N ASN A 107 -2.60 18.36 4.70
CA ASN A 107 -3.62 17.81 5.59
C ASN A 107 -3.61 16.27 5.56
N HIS A 108 -3.01 15.68 6.59
CA HIS A 108 -2.92 14.23 6.78
C HIS A 108 -4.22 13.59 7.30
N LYS A 109 -5.14 14.38 7.87
CA LYS A 109 -6.41 13.86 8.41
C LYS A 109 -7.37 13.52 7.29
N LEU A 110 -7.78 12.26 7.24
CA LEU A 110 -8.67 11.73 6.22
C LEU A 110 -10.09 11.60 6.75
N THR A 111 -11.00 12.37 6.15
CA THR A 111 -12.44 12.13 6.22
C THR A 111 -12.82 11.32 4.99
N PHE A 112 -13.15 10.04 5.17
CA PHE A 112 -13.64 9.23 4.06
C PHE A 112 -14.84 8.38 4.44
N ILE A 113 -15.49 7.80 3.44
CA ILE A 113 -16.68 6.98 3.60
C ILE A 113 -16.29 5.51 3.27
N SER A 114 -16.07 4.68 4.31
CA SER A 114 -15.63 3.26 4.41
C SER A 114 -14.10 2.99 4.58
N SER A 115 -13.68 1.80 5.08
CA SER A 115 -12.31 1.45 5.65
C SER A 115 -11.90 -0.05 5.49
N VAL A 116 -10.66 -0.57 5.63
CA VAL A 116 -9.34 -0.13 6.20
C VAL A 116 -8.18 -0.60 5.25
N ALA A 117 -7.03 0.09 5.02
CA ALA A 117 -5.75 0.05 5.78
C ALA A 117 -4.68 1.08 5.27
N LEU A 118 -3.53 1.21 5.97
CA LEU A 118 -2.67 2.41 6.06
C LEU A 118 -1.20 2.26 5.58
N THR A 119 -0.49 3.40 5.40
CA THR A 119 0.99 3.48 5.26
C THR A 119 1.58 4.82 5.75
N ARG A 120 2.92 4.87 5.88
CA ARG A 120 3.70 6.05 6.29
C ARG A 120 4.70 6.51 5.22
N PHE A 121 4.75 7.81 4.98
CA PHE A 121 5.90 8.46 4.33
C PHE A 121 6.98 8.79 5.38
N PRO A 122 8.28 8.64 5.05
CA PRO A 122 9.33 9.38 5.73
C PRO A 122 9.32 10.82 5.18
N TYR A 123 8.56 11.73 5.79
CA TYR A 123 8.66 13.16 5.47
C TYR A 123 9.49 13.94 6.48
N LEU A 124 10.04 15.06 6.00
CA LEU A 124 11.14 15.80 6.61
C LEU A 124 10.86 16.25 8.06
N ASN A 125 11.84 15.99 8.94
CA ASN A 125 11.86 16.27 10.38
C ASN A 125 11.92 17.78 10.71
N SER A 126 11.04 18.59 10.13
CA SER A 126 11.09 20.06 10.18
C SER A 126 10.12 20.70 11.17
N ASP A 127 9.12 19.96 11.65
CA ASP A 127 8.15 20.42 12.65
C ASP A 127 8.52 19.82 14.03
N PRO A 128 8.68 20.63 15.10
CA PRO A 128 8.89 20.10 16.44
C PRO A 128 7.74 19.17 16.87
N HIS A 129 8.09 18.03 17.45
CA HIS A 129 7.15 17.05 17.98
C HIS A 129 6.35 16.22 16.94
N PHE A 130 6.87 16.05 15.72
CA PHE A 130 6.30 15.11 14.74
C PHE A 130 6.19 13.67 15.28
N GLU A 131 7.03 13.28 16.26
CA GLU A 131 6.94 11.99 16.96
C GLU A 131 5.68 11.81 17.82
N THR A 132 4.92 12.88 18.05
CA THR A 132 3.65 12.87 18.82
C THR A 132 2.40 12.76 17.94
N TRP A 133 2.56 12.74 16.62
CA TRP A 133 1.44 12.67 15.68
C TRP A 133 0.92 11.23 15.60
N ASN A 134 -0.38 11.06 15.87
CA ASN A 134 -1.05 9.77 15.77
C ASN A 134 -1.13 9.29 14.31
N ALA A 135 -1.06 7.98 14.10
CA ALA A 135 -1.52 7.29 12.89
C ALA A 135 -2.64 6.30 13.24
N GLY A 136 -3.33 5.76 12.23
CA GLY A 136 -4.40 4.78 12.46
C GLY A 136 -5.82 5.32 12.28
N VAL A 137 -6.76 4.37 12.24
CA VAL A 137 -8.20 4.67 12.33
C VAL A 137 -8.52 4.92 13.81
N LEU A 138 -8.49 6.20 14.22
CA LEU A 138 -8.89 6.64 15.56
C LEU A 138 -10.35 7.12 15.63
N GLY A 139 -11.03 7.16 14.48
CA GLY A 139 -12.45 7.43 14.38
C GLY A 139 -12.83 8.90 14.58
N PRO A 140 -14.14 9.18 14.73
CA PRO A 140 -15.22 8.19 14.80
C PRO A 140 -15.42 7.38 13.51
N VAL A 141 -15.94 6.17 13.66
CA VAL A 141 -16.38 5.27 12.58
C VAL A 141 -17.89 5.10 12.69
N MET A 142 -18.65 5.54 11.68
CA MET A 142 -20.08 5.81 11.79
C MET A 142 -20.84 5.21 10.61
N LEU A 143 -21.76 4.29 10.84
CA LEU A 143 -22.69 3.81 9.80
C LEU A 143 -23.96 4.66 9.83
N ASN A 144 -24.31 5.30 8.71
CA ASN A 144 -25.51 6.11 8.56
C ASN A 144 -26.56 5.37 7.71
N ASP A 145 -27.79 5.90 7.69
CA ASP A 145 -28.89 5.46 6.83
C ASP A 145 -29.42 4.04 7.16
N LEU A 146 -29.34 3.66 8.43
CA LEU A 146 -30.04 2.48 8.99
C LEU A 146 -31.47 2.85 9.38
N ASN A 147 -32.33 1.85 9.61
CA ASN A 147 -33.66 2.02 10.22
C ASN A 147 -33.58 2.69 11.61
N GLU A 148 -32.50 2.44 12.36
CA GLU A 148 -32.18 3.11 13.64
C GLU A 148 -31.52 4.51 13.46
N GLY A 149 -31.38 4.98 12.22
CA GLY A 149 -30.71 6.22 11.85
C GLY A 149 -29.21 6.05 11.70
N ARG A 150 -28.46 6.16 12.82
CA ARG A 150 -26.99 6.24 12.82
C ARG A 150 -26.37 5.43 13.94
N ARG A 151 -25.40 4.58 13.59
CA ARG A 151 -24.65 3.74 14.53
C ARG A 151 -23.19 4.17 14.63
N ASP A 152 -22.70 4.36 15.85
CA ASP A 152 -21.27 4.52 16.14
C ASP A 152 -20.62 3.14 16.29
N LEU A 153 -19.66 2.82 15.42
CA LEU A 153 -18.89 1.58 15.43
C LEU A 153 -17.57 1.74 16.20
N SER A 154 -17.19 2.97 16.60
CA SER A 154 -15.90 3.26 17.24
C SER A 154 -15.69 2.51 18.55
N TRP A 155 -16.77 2.21 19.27
CA TRP A 155 -16.77 1.57 20.59
C TRP A 155 -17.18 0.09 20.57
N GLN A 156 -17.24 -0.53 19.40
CA GLN A 156 -17.50 -1.97 19.29
C GLN A 156 -16.21 -2.81 19.37
N LYS A 157 -16.33 -4.13 19.22
CA LYS A 157 -15.17 -5.04 19.22
C LYS A 157 -14.42 -4.93 17.89
N TRP A 158 -13.21 -4.41 17.93
CA TRP A 158 -12.27 -4.37 16.81
C TRP A 158 -11.20 -5.45 16.95
N SER A 159 -10.73 -5.97 15.83
CA SER A 159 -9.67 -6.98 15.74
C SER A 159 -8.51 -6.44 14.92
N TYR A 160 -7.29 -6.71 15.36
CA TYR A 160 -6.06 -6.10 14.85
C TYR A 160 -5.09 -7.17 14.36
N LYS A 161 -4.65 -7.05 13.10
CA LYS A 161 -3.53 -7.81 12.52
C LYS A 161 -2.46 -6.83 12.03
N ILE A 162 -1.21 -7.08 12.41
CA ILE A 162 -0.05 -6.25 12.05
C ILE A 162 0.56 -6.80 10.76
N GLY A 163 0.87 -5.93 9.81
CA GLY A 163 1.53 -6.28 8.56
C GLY A 163 0.66 -7.04 7.57
N LEU A 164 1.33 -7.50 6.51
CA LEU A 164 0.77 -8.31 5.44
C LEU A 164 1.15 -9.78 5.63
N GLU A 165 0.31 -10.71 5.17
CA GLU A 165 0.65 -12.13 5.08
C GLU A 165 1.90 -12.34 4.22
N GLY A 166 2.05 -11.60 3.11
CA GLY A 166 3.27 -11.65 2.31
C GLY A 166 4.54 -11.11 3.02
N GLU A 167 4.38 -10.28 4.07
CA GLU A 167 5.49 -9.88 4.96
C GLU A 167 5.82 -11.00 5.95
N VAL A 168 4.81 -11.66 6.55
CA VAL A 168 4.96 -12.81 7.46
C VAL A 168 5.64 -13.99 6.73
N LEU A 169 5.15 -14.32 5.54
CA LEU A 169 5.72 -15.33 4.65
C LEU A 169 7.05 -14.91 4.02
N SER A 170 7.49 -13.66 4.21
CA SER A 170 8.73 -13.11 3.69
C SER A 170 8.90 -13.32 2.17
N LEU A 171 7.84 -13.03 1.39
CA LEU A 171 7.79 -13.29 -0.07
C LEU A 171 8.88 -12.57 -0.89
N HIS A 172 9.51 -11.55 -0.30
CA HIS A 172 10.67 -10.83 -0.83
C HIS A 172 11.99 -11.61 -0.76
N SER A 173 12.05 -12.68 0.03
CA SER A 173 13.20 -13.59 0.17
C SER A 173 13.09 -14.80 -0.75
N LEU A 174 14.21 -15.41 -1.14
CA LEU A 174 14.25 -16.62 -1.98
C LEU A 174 13.51 -17.81 -1.34
N SER A 175 13.66 -17.97 -0.03
CA SER A 175 13.01 -19.03 0.75
C SER A 175 11.50 -18.76 0.89
N GLY A 176 11.11 -17.57 1.34
CA GLY A 176 9.70 -17.19 1.50
C GLY A 176 8.95 -17.16 0.17
N SER A 177 9.60 -16.77 -0.93
CA SER A 177 8.98 -16.75 -2.26
C SER A 177 8.58 -18.15 -2.78
N SER A 178 8.93 -19.23 -2.08
CA SER A 178 8.51 -20.61 -2.38
C SER A 178 7.34 -21.11 -1.53
N SER A 179 6.78 -20.29 -0.62
CA SER A 179 5.67 -20.67 0.28
C SER A 179 4.27 -20.52 -0.33
N VAL A 180 4.13 -19.86 -1.49
CA VAL A 180 2.84 -19.59 -2.15
C VAL A 180 2.86 -20.03 -3.62
N GLU A 181 1.68 -20.31 -4.18
CA GLU A 181 1.53 -20.62 -5.60
C GLU A 181 1.48 -19.31 -6.42
N TRP A 182 2.51 -19.09 -7.24
CA TRP A 182 2.61 -17.89 -8.07
C TRP A 182 1.96 -18.09 -9.43
N VAL A 183 1.06 -17.18 -9.78
CA VAL A 183 0.39 -17.11 -11.08
C VAL A 183 1.35 -16.53 -12.12
N GLN A 184 1.30 -17.02 -13.37
CA GLN A 184 2.27 -16.66 -14.42
C GLN A 184 1.65 -16.61 -15.83
N GLY A 185 2.32 -15.95 -16.76
CA GLY A 185 1.86 -15.80 -18.15
C GLY A 185 0.63 -14.88 -18.25
N SER A 186 -0.36 -15.26 -19.07
CA SER A 186 -1.58 -14.46 -19.31
C SER A 186 -2.49 -14.29 -18.09
N PHE A 187 -2.20 -14.98 -16.99
CA PHE A 187 -2.95 -14.89 -15.73
C PHE A 187 -2.30 -13.97 -14.71
N VAL A 188 -1.13 -13.38 -14.99
CA VAL A 188 -0.50 -12.38 -14.12
C VAL A 188 -1.49 -11.25 -13.89
N SER A 189 -1.78 -10.99 -12.63
CA SER A 189 -2.70 -9.95 -12.17
C SER A 189 -2.23 -8.59 -12.70
N GLN A 190 -3.15 -7.72 -13.11
CA GLN A 190 -2.83 -6.38 -13.59
C GLN A 190 -3.82 -5.39 -12.99
N LYS A 191 -3.31 -4.28 -12.45
CA LYS A 191 -4.11 -3.20 -11.83
C LYS A 191 -4.97 -3.66 -10.63
N GLU A 192 -4.71 -4.87 -10.12
CA GLU A 192 -5.28 -5.38 -8.88
C GLU A 192 -4.52 -4.82 -7.67
N PRO A 193 -5.21 -4.36 -6.62
CA PRO A 193 -4.59 -3.89 -5.38
C PRO A 193 -3.98 -5.07 -4.60
N LEU A 194 -3.15 -4.75 -3.60
CA LEU A 194 -2.48 -5.72 -2.71
C LEU A 194 -1.94 -6.95 -3.47
N THR A 195 -1.10 -6.72 -4.49
CA THR A 195 -0.52 -7.78 -5.32
C THR A 195 0.99 -7.81 -5.16
N TRP A 196 1.54 -8.98 -4.87
CA TRP A 196 2.97 -9.23 -4.97
C TRP A 196 3.32 -9.63 -6.40
N TYR A 197 4.38 -9.04 -6.94
CA TYR A 197 4.99 -9.41 -8.21
C TYR A 197 6.43 -9.88 -7.98
N LYS A 198 6.86 -10.89 -8.74
CA LYS A 198 8.28 -11.26 -8.81
C LYS A 198 8.75 -11.58 -10.22
N THR A 199 10.03 -11.36 -10.46
CA THR A 199 10.75 -11.74 -11.67
C THR A 199 12.20 -12.08 -11.33
N THR A 200 12.89 -12.75 -12.24
CA THR A 200 14.34 -12.97 -12.18
C THR A 200 14.99 -12.41 -13.42
N PHE A 201 16.10 -11.69 -13.28
CA PHE A 201 16.78 -11.04 -14.41
C PHE A 201 18.31 -11.14 -14.33
N ASP A 202 18.92 -11.10 -15.50
CA ASP A 202 20.37 -11.09 -15.68
C ASP A 202 20.82 -9.67 -16.05
N LEU A 203 22.08 -9.34 -15.74
CA LEU A 203 22.68 -8.07 -16.14
C LEU A 203 23.51 -8.24 -17.41
N THR A 204 23.37 -7.29 -18.31
CA THR A 204 24.38 -7.03 -19.35
C THR A 204 25.56 -6.27 -18.75
N ASP A 205 26.77 -6.51 -19.27
CA ASP A 205 27.99 -5.83 -18.79
C ASP A 205 27.87 -4.30 -18.83
N GLY A 206 28.10 -3.64 -17.69
CA GLY A 206 28.03 -2.20 -17.56
C GLY A 206 28.34 -1.73 -16.14
N ASN A 207 28.82 -0.48 -16.02
CA ASN A 207 29.11 0.18 -14.73
C ASN A 207 28.20 1.40 -14.49
N ASP A 208 27.21 1.63 -15.36
CA ASP A 208 26.30 2.76 -15.25
C ASP A 208 25.29 2.56 -14.10
N PRO A 209 24.87 3.63 -13.41
CA PRO A 209 23.87 3.52 -12.34
C PRO A 209 22.52 3.01 -12.87
N LEU A 210 21.90 2.10 -12.12
CA LEU A 210 20.62 1.50 -12.49
C LEU A 210 19.47 2.06 -11.66
N ALA A 211 18.27 2.08 -12.24
CA ALA A 211 17.03 2.38 -11.56
C ALA A 211 15.88 1.59 -12.20
N LEU A 212 14.82 1.34 -11.43
CA LEU A 212 13.55 0.83 -11.94
C LEU A 212 12.63 2.00 -12.29
N ASP A 213 12.05 1.96 -13.49
CA ASP A 213 10.92 2.83 -13.84
C ASP A 213 9.64 2.24 -13.25
N MET A 214 9.10 2.89 -12.21
CA MET A 214 7.85 2.50 -11.59
C MET A 214 6.66 3.24 -12.23
N GLY A 215 6.81 3.93 -13.36
CA GLY A 215 5.81 4.83 -13.94
C GLY A 215 4.44 4.20 -14.27
N SER A 216 4.40 2.89 -14.54
CA SER A 216 3.20 2.08 -14.76
C SER A 216 2.55 1.54 -13.47
N MET A 217 3.25 1.67 -12.35
CA MET A 217 2.87 1.12 -11.05
C MET A 217 2.09 2.15 -10.20
N GLY A 218 1.49 1.69 -9.12
CA GLY A 218 0.68 2.51 -8.22
C GLY A 218 1.49 3.02 -7.04
N LYS A 219 1.70 2.13 -6.07
CA LYS A 219 2.36 2.41 -4.79
C LYS A 219 2.80 1.11 -4.12
N GLY A 220 3.90 1.14 -3.36
CA GLY A 220 4.22 0.07 -2.44
C GLY A 220 5.71 -0.02 -2.10
N ARG A 221 6.26 -1.24 -2.12
CA ARG A 221 7.64 -1.55 -1.70
C ARG A 221 8.37 -2.39 -2.75
N VAL A 222 9.69 -2.22 -2.87
CA VAL A 222 10.53 -3.00 -3.80
C VAL A 222 11.76 -3.58 -3.10
N TRP A 223 12.09 -4.82 -3.46
CA TRP A 223 13.27 -5.55 -3.01
C TRP A 223 14.05 -6.11 -4.20
N ILE A 224 15.37 -6.10 -4.08
CA ILE A 224 16.30 -6.73 -5.01
C ILE A 224 17.25 -7.62 -4.21
N ASN A 225 17.33 -8.90 -4.58
CA ASN A 225 18.12 -9.91 -3.87
C ASN A 225 17.90 -9.84 -2.35
N GLU A 226 16.63 -9.89 -1.95
CA GLU A 226 16.10 -9.78 -0.58
C GLU A 226 16.31 -8.40 0.11
N GLN A 227 17.14 -7.51 -0.44
CA GLN A 227 17.38 -6.18 0.10
C GLN A 227 16.30 -5.18 -0.33
N SER A 228 15.66 -4.52 0.63
CA SER A 228 14.67 -3.46 0.37
C SER A 228 15.35 -2.22 -0.24
N ILE A 229 15.10 -1.92 -1.52
CA ILE A 229 15.54 -0.66 -2.15
C ILE A 229 14.61 0.52 -1.80
N GLY A 230 13.45 0.25 -1.17
CA GLY A 230 12.61 1.27 -0.54
C GLY A 230 11.15 1.23 -0.96
N ARG A 231 10.45 2.33 -0.65
CA ARG A 231 9.05 2.57 -1.05
C ARG A 231 8.99 3.25 -2.41
N TYR A 232 7.90 3.08 -3.13
CA TYR A 232 7.58 3.83 -4.36
C TYR A 232 6.14 4.34 -4.29
N TRP A 233 5.88 5.53 -4.85
CA TRP A 233 4.52 6.07 -4.97
C TRP A 233 4.33 6.98 -6.22
N PRO A 234 4.63 6.47 -7.43
CA PRO A 234 4.49 7.16 -8.70
C PRO A 234 3.05 7.58 -9.02
N ALA A 235 2.02 6.96 -8.42
CA ALA A 235 0.65 7.43 -8.51
C ALA A 235 0.40 8.78 -7.81
N TYR A 236 1.22 9.16 -6.82
CA TYR A 236 1.16 10.47 -6.17
C TYR A 236 1.82 11.53 -7.08
N LYS A 237 1.05 12.04 -8.04
CA LYS A 237 1.56 13.01 -9.01
C LYS A 237 1.87 14.34 -8.32
N ALA A 238 3.06 14.88 -8.59
CA ALA A 238 3.44 16.21 -8.14
C ALA A 238 2.44 17.26 -8.65
N PHE A 239 2.05 18.18 -7.78
CA PHE A 239 1.10 19.25 -8.06
C PHE A 239 1.74 20.62 -7.79
N GLY A 240 1.23 21.66 -8.45
CA GLY A 240 1.73 23.03 -8.35
C GLY A 240 2.36 23.54 -9.64
N THR A 241 2.87 24.78 -9.60
CA THR A 241 3.43 25.47 -10.78
C THR A 241 4.89 25.05 -11.00
N CYS A 242 5.10 23.90 -11.61
CA CYS A 242 6.41 23.53 -12.13
C CYS A 242 6.72 24.29 -13.43
N GLY A 243 8.01 24.58 -13.65
CA GLY A 243 8.51 24.90 -15.00
C GLY A 243 8.62 23.63 -15.85
N SER A 244 9.53 23.61 -16.81
CA SER A 244 9.90 22.39 -17.54
C SER A 244 10.64 21.41 -16.61
N CYS A 245 9.90 20.65 -15.82
CA CYS A 245 10.40 19.68 -14.85
C CYS A 245 9.75 18.32 -15.10
N SER A 246 10.54 17.25 -15.08
CA SER A 246 10.04 15.87 -15.13
C SER A 246 10.32 15.20 -13.80
N TYR A 247 9.29 14.73 -13.12
CA TYR A 247 9.40 13.84 -11.97
C TYR A 247 9.14 12.42 -12.45
N THR A 248 10.20 11.71 -12.81
CA THR A 248 10.14 10.30 -13.18
C THR A 248 10.08 9.45 -11.91
N GLY A 249 9.20 8.44 -11.89
CA GLY A 249 9.00 7.54 -10.75
C GLY A 249 10.12 6.51 -10.63
N MET A 250 11.36 6.98 -10.47
CA MET A 250 12.57 6.16 -10.55
C MET A 250 13.02 5.71 -9.16
N ASN A 251 13.17 4.39 -8.98
CA ASN A 251 13.74 3.80 -7.77
C ASN A 251 15.18 3.36 -8.05
N HIS A 252 16.16 4.03 -7.43
CA HIS A 252 17.59 3.72 -7.59
C HIS A 252 17.93 2.31 -7.11
N VAL A 253 18.72 1.59 -7.90
CA VAL A 253 19.20 0.24 -7.62
C VAL A 253 20.72 0.27 -7.39
N PRO A 254 21.21 -0.02 -6.17
CA PRO A 254 22.65 -0.11 -5.91
C PRO A 254 23.27 -1.28 -6.69
N CYS A 255 24.20 -0.99 -7.61
CA CYS A 255 24.85 -2.03 -8.43
C CYS A 255 25.61 -3.07 -7.58
N SER A 256 26.04 -2.71 -6.37
CA SER A 256 26.67 -3.64 -5.41
C SER A 256 25.72 -4.67 -4.79
N TRP A 257 24.40 -4.56 -5.02
CA TRP A 257 23.41 -5.54 -4.60
C TRP A 257 23.03 -6.53 -5.71
N LEU A 258 23.66 -6.40 -6.89
CA LEU A 258 23.35 -7.21 -8.07
C LEU A 258 24.45 -8.24 -8.36
N ASN A 259 24.02 -9.38 -8.89
CA ASN A 259 24.85 -10.43 -9.45
C ASN A 259 24.82 -10.33 -10.99
N PRO A 260 25.78 -10.96 -11.71
CA PRO A 260 25.73 -11.02 -13.18
C PRO A 260 24.46 -11.70 -13.71
N SER A 261 23.93 -12.69 -12.99
CA SER A 261 22.72 -13.42 -13.37
C SER A 261 21.88 -13.81 -12.15
N GLY A 262 20.61 -14.15 -12.39
CA GLY A 262 19.68 -14.69 -11.39
C GLY A 262 19.24 -13.70 -10.32
N ASN A 263 19.23 -12.40 -10.62
CA ASN A 263 18.77 -11.38 -9.66
C ASN A 263 17.28 -11.51 -9.41
N LEU A 264 16.88 -11.68 -8.16
CA LEU A 264 15.49 -11.68 -7.75
C LEU A 264 15.01 -10.22 -7.57
N LEU A 265 13.97 -9.83 -8.31
CA LEU A 265 13.22 -8.60 -8.08
C LEU A 265 11.83 -8.97 -7.56
N VAL A 266 11.46 -8.43 -6.39
CA VAL A 266 10.12 -8.55 -5.81
C VAL A 266 9.54 -7.16 -5.57
N ILE A 267 8.28 -6.98 -5.93
CA ILE A 267 7.50 -5.76 -5.72
C ILE A 267 6.24 -6.14 -4.95
N PHE A 268 5.91 -5.38 -3.91
CA PHE A 268 4.55 -5.34 -3.38
C PHE A 268 3.86 -4.09 -3.93
N GLU A 269 2.76 -4.30 -4.65
CA GLU A 269 1.91 -3.26 -5.23
C GLU A 269 0.60 -3.16 -4.45
N GLU A 270 0.42 -2.05 -3.77
CA GLU A 270 -0.66 -1.78 -2.83
C GLU A 270 -1.95 -1.33 -3.55
N TRP A 271 -1.82 -0.54 -4.62
CA TRP A 271 -2.93 0.19 -5.23
C TRP A 271 -3.41 -0.39 -6.56
N GLY A 272 -2.53 -1.12 -7.25
CA GLY A 272 -2.76 -1.66 -8.58
C GLY A 272 -1.93 -0.96 -9.64
N GLY A 273 -1.02 -1.71 -10.24
CA GLY A 273 -0.11 -1.28 -11.31
C GLY A 273 -0.12 -2.26 -12.48
N ASP A 274 0.46 -1.86 -13.61
CA ASP A 274 0.83 -2.79 -14.68
C ASP A 274 2.33 -3.08 -14.59
N PRO A 275 2.77 -4.31 -14.29
CA PRO A 275 4.19 -4.59 -14.11
C PRO A 275 4.97 -4.62 -15.45
N ASN A 276 4.28 -4.64 -16.61
CA ASN A 276 4.86 -4.81 -17.95
C ASN A 276 5.22 -3.47 -18.63
#